data_AF-A0A377LJQ1-F1
#
_entry.id   AF-A0A377LJQ1-F1
#
_cell.length_a   1.000
_cell.length_b   1.000
_cell.length_c   1.000
_cell.angle_alpha   90.00
_cell.angle_beta   90.00
_cell.angle_gamma   90.00
#
_symmetry.space_group_name_H-M   'P 1'
#
loop_
_entity.id
_entity.type
_entity.pdbx_description
1 polymer ?
#
loop_
_entity_poly.entity_id
_entity_poly.type
_entity_poly.pdbx_seq_one_letter_code
_entity_poly.pdbx_strand_id
1 'polypeptide(L)'
;MRVLKFGGTSVANAERFLRVADILESNARQGQVATVLSAPAKITNHLVAMIEKTISGQDALPNISDAERIFAELLTGLAAAQPGFPLAQLKTFVDQEFAQIKHVLHGISLLGQCRIASTLR
;
A
#
# COMPACT_ATOMS: atom_id res chain seq x y z
N MET A 1 -17.24 -17.31 13.57
CA MET A 1 -16.09 -16.59 12.96
C MET A 1 -16.50 -16.10 11.58
N ARG A 2 -16.20 -14.84 11.23
CA ARG A 2 -16.50 -14.24 9.92
C ARG A 2 -15.22 -13.76 9.25
N VAL A 3 -15.16 -13.83 7.92
CA VAL A 3 -14.05 -13.28 7.13
C VAL A 3 -14.60 -12.16 6.25
N LEU A 4 -14.03 -10.97 6.35
CA LEU A 4 -14.43 -9.79 5.59
C LEU A 4 -13.30 -9.38 4.63
N LYS A 5 -13.64 -9.14 3.36
CA LYS A 5 -12.69 -8.68 2.35
C LYS A 5 -13.06 -7.30 1.85
N PHE A 6 -12.09 -6.39 1.83
CA PHE A 6 -12.25 -5.04 1.29
C PHE A 6 -11.32 -4.84 0.09
N GLY A 7 -11.87 -4.31 -1.00
CA GLY A 7 -11.10 -3.98 -2.21
C GLY A 7 -10.31 -2.67 -2.05
N GLY A 8 -9.43 -2.38 -3.00
CA GLY A 8 -8.58 -1.19 -2.92
C GLY A 8 -9.36 0.13 -2.94
N THR A 9 -10.53 0.16 -3.58
CA THR A 9 -11.43 1.33 -3.56
C THR A 9 -12.12 1.53 -2.22
N SER A 10 -12.26 0.49 -1.41
CA SER A 10 -12.81 0.55 -0.05
C SER A 10 -11.81 1.15 0.95
N VAL A 11 -10.52 1.18 0.63
CA VAL A 11 -9.44 1.72 1.46
C VAL A 11 -8.66 2.82 0.72
N ALA A 12 -9.32 3.52 -0.21
CA ALA A 12 -8.68 4.46 -1.12
C ALA A 12 -8.25 5.79 -0.47
N ASN A 13 -8.92 6.19 0.60
CA ASN A 13 -8.68 7.43 1.32
C ASN A 13 -9.10 7.28 2.78
N ALA A 14 -8.76 8.26 3.62
CA ALA A 14 -8.98 8.19 5.07
C ALA A 14 -10.46 7.97 5.43
N GLU A 15 -11.39 8.69 4.78
CA GLU A 15 -12.82 8.54 5.04
C GLU A 15 -13.29 7.10 4.81
N ARG A 16 -12.94 6.49 3.68
CA ARG A 16 -13.33 5.11 3.37
C ARG A 16 -12.64 4.11 4.28
N PHE A 17 -11.38 4.37 4.64
CA PHE A 17 -10.64 3.54 5.57
C PHE A 17 -11.31 3.51 6.95
N LEU A 18 -11.79 4.65 7.46
CA LEU A 18 -12.52 4.74 8.72
C LEU A 18 -13.87 4.01 8.63
N ARG A 19 -14.61 4.13 7.52
CA ARG A 19 -15.83 3.33 7.30
C ARG A 19 -15.56 1.83 7.35
N VAL A 20 -14.42 1.38 6.81
CA VAL A 20 -14.01 -0.02 6.92
C VAL A 20 -13.76 -0.38 8.38
N ALA A 21 -13.05 0.46 9.14
CA ALA A 21 -12.82 0.25 10.57
C ALA A 21 -14.14 0.11 11.35
N ASP A 22 -15.12 0.99 11.10
CA ASP A 22 -16.44 0.93 11.74
C ASP A 22 -17.17 -0.40 11.47
N ILE A 23 -17.10 -0.90 10.23
CA ILE A 23 -17.68 -2.19 9.84
C ILE A 23 -17.01 -3.32 10.62
N LEU A 24 -15.68 -3.28 10.77
CA LEU A 24 -14.93 -4.28 11.51
C LEU A 24 -15.29 -4.29 12.99
N GLU A 25 -15.35 -3.12 13.63
CA GLU A 25 -15.73 -2.99 15.04
C GLU A 25 -17.16 -3.46 15.31
N SER A 26 -18.10 -3.15 14.40
CA SER A 26 -19.48 -3.63 14.49
C SER A 26 -19.55 -5.16 14.41
N ASN A 27 -18.79 -5.77 13.50
CA ASN A 27 -18.77 -7.23 13.36
C ASN A 27 -18.03 -7.93 14.51
N ALA A 28 -16.95 -7.32 15.03
CA ALA A 28 -16.19 -7.86 16.15
C ALA A 28 -17.03 -8.00 17.43
N ARG A 29 -18.01 -7.11 17.62
CA ARG A 29 -19.00 -7.20 18.73
C ARG A 29 -19.92 -8.42 18.62
N GLN A 30 -20.06 -9.01 17.43
CA GLN A 30 -20.95 -10.14 17.17
C GLN A 30 -20.19 -11.48 17.09
N GLY A 31 -18.87 -11.47 17.28
CA GLY A 31 -18.02 -12.64 17.26
C GLY A 31 -16.70 -12.39 16.54
N GLN A 32 -15.85 -13.42 16.47
CA GLN A 32 -14.52 -13.31 15.87
C GLN A 32 -14.58 -12.93 14.39
N VAL A 33 -13.78 -11.94 14.01
CA VAL A 33 -13.63 -11.43 12.63
C VAL A 33 -12.18 -11.56 12.19
N ALA A 34 -11.97 -11.98 10.94
CA ALA A 34 -10.71 -11.86 10.22
C ALA A 34 -10.91 -10.94 9.00
N THR A 35 -9.91 -10.14 8.68
CA THR A 35 -10.01 -9.13 7.60
C THR A 35 -8.91 -9.32 6.57
N VAL A 36 -9.29 -9.23 5.29
CA VAL A 36 -8.37 -9.21 4.15
C VAL A 36 -8.51 -7.87 3.43
N LEU A 37 -7.42 -7.13 3.30
CA LEU A 37 -7.36 -5.83 2.63
C LEU A 37 -6.55 -5.94 1.34
N SER A 38 -7.06 -5.34 0.26
CA SER A 38 -6.25 -5.03 -0.91
C SER A 38 -5.47 -3.74 -0.72
N ALA A 39 -4.43 -3.51 -1.53
CA ALA A 39 -3.68 -2.26 -1.52
C ALA A 39 -4.61 -1.04 -1.81
N PRO A 40 -4.33 0.14 -1.21
CA PRO A 40 -5.06 1.37 -1.50
C PRO A 40 -5.07 1.69 -2.99
N ALA A 41 -6.16 2.31 -3.45
CA ALA A 41 -6.41 2.65 -4.84
C ALA A 41 -5.15 2.90 -5.69
N LYS A 42 -5.05 2.16 -6.81
CA LYS A 42 -3.98 2.25 -7.82
C LYS A 42 -2.57 1.86 -7.36
N ILE A 43 -2.29 1.62 -6.08
CA ILE A 43 -0.94 1.26 -5.61
C ILE A 43 -0.38 0.06 -6.37
N THR A 44 -1.16 -1.02 -6.54
CA THR A 44 -0.73 -2.18 -7.33
C THR A 44 -0.38 -1.82 -8.78
N ASN A 45 -1.15 -0.93 -9.40
CA ASN A 45 -0.88 -0.49 -10.78
C ASN A 45 0.39 0.36 -10.85
N HIS A 46 0.65 1.22 -9.86
CA HIS A 46 1.90 1.98 -9.77
C HIS A 46 3.10 1.03 -9.62
N LEU A 47 3.01 -0.01 -8.78
CA LEU A 47 4.08 -0.99 -8.61
C LEU A 47 4.40 -1.75 -9.91
N VAL A 48 3.37 -2.22 -10.61
CA VAL A 48 3.54 -2.88 -11.92
C VAL A 48 4.21 -1.93 -12.92
N ALA A 49 3.71 -0.69 -13.03
CA ALA A 49 4.27 0.29 -13.94
C ALA A 49 5.71 0.70 -13.58
N MET A 50 6.08 0.75 -12.29
CA MET A 50 7.46 0.98 -11.87
C MET A 50 8.38 -0.11 -12.43
N ILE A 51 8.00 -1.38 -12.27
CA ILE A 51 8.78 -2.53 -12.75
C ILE A 51 8.92 -2.48 -14.27
N GLU A 52 7.83 -2.32 -15.01
CA GLU A 52 7.82 -2.28 -16.47
C GLU A 52 8.70 -1.15 -17.02
N LYS A 53 8.60 0.04 -16.43
CA LYS A 53 9.42 1.21 -16.81
C LYS A 53 10.89 0.97 -16.52
N THR A 54 11.21 0.46 -15.32
CA THR A 54 12.58 0.14 -14.95
C THR A 54 13.22 -0.89 -15.88
N ILE A 55 12.50 -1.96 -16.25
CA ILE A 55 12.99 -2.95 -17.23
C ILE A 55 13.23 -2.30 -18.60
N SER A 56 12.35 -1.39 -19.01
CA SER A 56 12.42 -0.70 -20.31
C SER A 56 13.42 0.47 -20.33
N GLY A 57 14.20 0.68 -19.27
CA GLY A 57 15.13 1.81 -19.13
C GLY A 57 14.45 3.18 -19.02
N GLN A 58 13.14 3.21 -18.73
CA GLN A 58 12.35 4.43 -18.57
C GLN A 58 12.32 4.91 -17.12
N ASP A 59 12.03 6.19 -16.92
CA ASP A 59 11.94 6.79 -15.60
C ASP A 59 10.68 6.33 -14.83
N ALA A 60 10.90 5.62 -13.73
CA ALA A 60 9.88 5.16 -12.79
C ALA A 60 9.59 6.16 -11.66
N LEU A 61 10.37 7.25 -11.52
CA LEU A 61 10.19 8.25 -10.46
C LEU A 61 8.77 8.83 -10.39
N PRO A 62 8.08 9.15 -11.51
CA PRO A 62 6.71 9.65 -11.42
C PRO A 62 5.75 8.67 -10.73
N ASN A 63 5.91 7.37 -11.00
CA ASN A 63 5.07 6.35 -10.38
C ASN A 63 5.37 6.21 -8.88
N ILE A 64 6.65 6.32 -8.50
CA ILE A 64 7.08 6.29 -7.10
C ILE A 64 6.48 7.48 -6.35
N SER A 65 6.64 8.69 -6.88
CA SER A 65 6.11 9.92 -6.27
C SER A 65 4.58 9.88 -6.12
N ASP A 66 3.86 9.36 -7.12
CA ASP A 66 2.41 9.19 -7.02
C ASP A 66 2.01 8.18 -5.93
N ALA A 67 2.72 7.07 -5.82
CA ALA A 67 2.46 6.08 -4.77
C ALA A 67 2.77 6.63 -3.37
N GLU A 68 3.89 7.34 -3.20
CA GLU A 68 4.26 8.03 -1.96
C GLU A 68 3.18 9.06 -1.56
N ARG A 69 2.69 9.84 -2.53
CA ARG A 69 1.62 10.82 -2.31
C ARG A 69 0.32 10.18 -1.85
N ILE A 70 -0.10 9.06 -2.44
CA ILE A 70 -1.31 8.32 -2.02
C ILE A 70 -1.22 7.93 -0.54
N PHE A 71 -0.07 7.39 -0.11
CA PHE A 71 0.12 7.03 1.29
C PHE A 71 0.24 8.25 2.21
N ALA A 72 0.91 9.32 1.79
CA ALA A 72 1.02 10.55 2.56
C ALA A 72 -0.35 11.20 2.80
N GLU A 73 -1.19 11.29 1.76
CA GLU A 73 -2.57 11.79 1.85
C GLU A 73 -3.43 10.91 2.76
N LEU A 74 -3.32 9.58 2.62
CA LEU A 74 -4.04 8.63 3.48
C LEU A 74 -3.66 8.77 4.96
N LEU A 75 -2.36 8.76 5.27
CA LEU A 75 -1.87 8.86 6.65
C LEU A 75 -2.22 10.21 7.27
N THR A 76 -2.09 11.30 6.52
CA THR A 76 -2.45 12.64 7.01
C THR A 76 -3.95 12.74 7.28
N GLY A 77 -4.78 12.21 6.39
CA GLY A 77 -6.23 12.17 6.58
C GLY A 77 -6.65 11.33 7.80
N LEU A 78 -5.98 10.19 8.03
CA LEU A 78 -6.23 9.36 9.22
C LEU A 78 -5.81 10.07 10.50
N ALA A 79 -4.66 10.74 10.49
CA ALA A 79 -4.17 11.51 11.64
C ALA A 79 -5.09 12.69 12.00
N ALA A 80 -5.65 13.35 10.98
CA ALA A 80 -6.60 14.44 11.19
C ALA A 80 -7.94 13.95 11.78
N ALA A 81 -8.37 12.74 11.43
CA ALA A 81 -9.64 12.18 11.86
C ALA A 81 -9.57 11.42 13.20
N GLN A 82 -8.40 10.90 13.58
CA GLN A 82 -8.25 10.08 14.79
C GLN A 82 -7.21 10.65 15.76
N PRO A 83 -7.65 11.15 16.94
CA PRO A 83 -6.74 11.56 18.00
C PRO A 83 -5.82 10.42 18.44
N GLY A 84 -4.54 10.74 18.66
CA GLY A 84 -3.54 9.75 19.08
C GLY A 84 -3.04 8.83 17.96
N PHE A 85 -3.41 9.07 16.70
CA PHE A 85 -2.87 8.33 15.57
C PHE A 85 -1.34 8.49 15.48
N PRO A 86 -0.56 7.39 15.42
CA PRO A 86 0.91 7.43 15.45
C PRO A 86 1.51 7.79 14.09
N LEU A 87 1.19 9.00 13.60
CA LEU A 87 1.56 9.47 12.24
C LEU A 87 3.06 9.38 11.97
N ALA A 88 3.90 9.85 12.90
CA ALA A 88 5.35 9.88 12.71
C ALA A 88 5.95 8.48 12.57
N GLN A 89 5.50 7.53 13.38
CA GLN A 89 5.95 6.14 13.33
C GLN A 89 5.52 5.46 12.02
N LEU A 90 4.25 5.61 11.65
CA LEU A 90 3.72 5.01 10.42
C LEU A 90 4.33 5.65 9.17
N LYS A 91 4.57 6.96 9.17
CA LYS A 91 5.27 7.62 8.06
C LYS A 91 6.69 7.06 7.91
N THR A 92 7.42 6.91 9.01
CA THR A 92 8.77 6.32 8.99
C THR A 92 8.75 4.90 8.42
N PHE A 93 7.78 4.08 8.84
CA PHE A 93 7.60 2.74 8.30
C PHE A 93 7.32 2.75 6.78
N VAL A 94 6.40 3.59 6.32
CA VAL A 94 6.11 3.73 4.88
C VAL A 94 7.33 4.22 4.09
N ASP A 95 8.08 5.19 4.62
CA ASP A 95 9.30 5.70 3.99
C ASP A 95 10.36 4.57 3.84
N GLN A 96 10.47 3.67 4.83
CA GLN A 96 11.36 2.51 4.78
C GLN A 96 10.93 1.48 3.71
N GLU A 97 9.63 1.19 3.60
CA GLU A 97 9.10 0.30 2.56
C GLU A 97 9.36 0.88 1.15
N PHE A 98 9.18 2.18 0.95
CA PHE A 98 9.53 2.83 -0.31
C PHE A 98 11.03 2.81 -0.60
N ALA A 99 11.88 2.95 0.42
CA ALA A 99 13.32 2.79 0.25
C ALA A 99 13.69 1.37 -0.19
N GLN A 100 13.04 0.34 0.36
CA GLN A 100 13.23 -1.04 -0.08
C GLN A 100 12.74 -1.26 -1.51
N ILE A 101 11.59 -0.71 -1.90
CA ILE A 101 11.09 -0.78 -3.29
C ILE A 101 12.09 -0.12 -4.25
N LYS A 102 12.61 1.07 -3.92
CA LYS A 102 13.65 1.76 -4.72
C LYS A 102 14.91 0.91 -4.88
N HIS A 103 15.34 0.23 -3.81
CA HIS A 103 16.48 -0.68 -3.85
C HIS A 103 16.24 -1.88 -4.77
N VAL A 104 15.06 -2.50 -4.72
CA VAL A 104 14.68 -3.61 -5.61
C VAL A 104 14.62 -3.14 -7.07
N LEU A 105 14.01 -1.98 -7.35
CA LEU A 105 13.97 -1.41 -8.70
C LEU A 105 15.37 -1.10 -9.22
N HIS A 106 16.28 -0.60 -8.38
CA HIS A 106 17.67 -0.43 -8.77
C HIS A 106 18.31 -1.77 -9.19
N GLY A 107 18.09 -2.84 -8.43
CA GLY A 107 18.54 -4.18 -8.81
C GLY A 107 17.96 -4.67 -10.13
N ILE A 108 16.66 -4.43 -10.38
CA ILE A 108 16.00 -4.76 -11.65
C ILE A 108 16.65 -4.00 -12.82
N SER A 109 16.96 -2.71 -12.63
CA SER A 109 17.64 -1.88 -13.63
C SER A 109 19.02 -2.45 -13.98
N LEU A 110 19.81 -2.86 -12.99
CA LEU A 110 21.14 -3.44 -13.20
C LEU A 110 21.07 -4.79 -13.94
N LEU A 111 20.04 -5.59 -13.69
CA LEU A 111 19.88 -6.92 -14.29
C LEU A 111 19.13 -6.91 -15.64
N GLY A 112 18.45 -5.81 -15.96
CA GLY A 112 17.58 -5.69 -17.14
C GLY A 112 16.37 -6.65 -17.12
N GLN A 113 16.06 -7.25 -15.98
CA GLN A 113 14.96 -8.23 -15.84
C GLN A 113 14.41 -8.24 -14.42
N CYS A 114 13.10 -8.45 -14.28
CA CYS A 114 12.45 -8.80 -13.02
C CYS A 114 12.15 -10.30 -13.02
N ARG A 115 12.93 -11.10 -12.30
CA ARG A 115 12.65 -12.53 -12.18
C ARG A 115 11.48 -12.75 -11.21
N ILE A 116 10.48 -13.52 -11.62
CA ILE A 116 9.45 -13.99 -10.70
C ILE A 116 10.14 -14.95 -9.72
N ALA A 117 9.90 -14.78 -8.41
CA ALA A 117 10.44 -15.66 -7.38
C ALA A 117 9.92 -17.13 -7.45
N SER A 118 9.22 -17.52 -8.52
CA SER A 118 8.59 -18.83 -8.70
C SER A 118 9.50 -19.91 -9.30
N THR A 119 10.84 -19.78 -9.20
CA THR A 119 11.79 -20.83 -9.63
C THR A 119 12.52 -21.49 -8.47
N LEU A 120 11.80 -21.70 -7.36
CA LEU A 120 12.12 -22.73 -6.37
C LEU A 120 10.97 -23.75 -6.43
N ARG A 121 11.08 -24.68 -7.38
CA ARG A 121 10.52 -26.02 -7.26
C ARG A 121 11.61 -26.94 -6.75
#